data_AF-A0A929YTR2-F1
#
_entry.id   AF-A0A929YTR2-F1
#
_cell.length_a   1.000
_cell.length_b   1.000
_cell.length_c   1.000
_cell.angle_alpha   90.00
_cell.angle_beta   90.00
_cell.angle_gamma   90.00
#
_symmetry.space_group_name_H-M   'P 1'
#
loop_
_entity.id
_entity.type
_entity.pdbx_description
1 polymer ?
#
loop_
_entity_poly.entity_id
_entity_poly.type
_entity_poly.pdbx_seq_one_letter_code
_entity_poly.pdbx_strand_id
1 'polypeptide(L)'
;MSRRRTLLFVLIVLFVLWLWGNLSGLPWGIPCLFHQFTGLSCPACGTQRALFALLHGHPFTAWHYNYFLPFAVLLVVALAFLSRRKNPLYRTLTSPTALIIYGCIMLIWLVVRNLYGV
;
A
#
# COMPACT_ATOMS: atom_id res chain seq x y z
N MET A 1 -21.77 15.14 -14.10
CA MET A 1 -21.39 14.11 -13.09
C MET A 1 -20.86 12.79 -13.69
N SER A 2 -21.24 12.38 -14.91
CA SER A 2 -20.75 11.14 -15.54
C SER A 2 -19.26 11.17 -15.92
N ARG A 3 -18.77 12.26 -16.54
CA ARG A 3 -17.35 12.39 -16.96
C ARG A 3 -16.34 12.19 -15.82
N ARG A 4 -16.63 12.67 -14.61
CA ARG A 4 -15.74 12.52 -13.44
C ARG A 4 -15.69 11.07 -12.96
N ARG A 5 -16.81 10.33 -13.03
CA ARG A 5 -16.86 8.91 -12.69
C ARG A 5 -16.15 8.05 -13.73
N THR A 6 -16.31 8.37 -15.02
CA THR A 6 -15.59 7.70 -16.11
C THR A 6 -14.08 7.93 -16.02
N LEU A 7 -13.63 9.17 -15.73
CA LEU A 7 -12.22 9.49 -15.50
C LEU A 7 -11.64 8.70 -14.32
N LEU A 8 -12.34 8.67 -13.18
CA LEU A 8 -11.90 7.89 -12.02
C LEU A 8 -11.82 6.39 -12.35
N PHE A 9 -12.78 5.85 -13.08
CA PHE A 9 -12.76 4.46 -13.50
C PHE A 9 -11.59 4.14 -14.42
N VAL A 10 -11.33 4.99 -15.43
CA VAL A 10 -10.17 4.84 -16.34
C VAL A 10 -8.86 4.91 -15.56
N LEU A 11 -8.72 5.86 -14.63
CA LEU A 11 -7.53 5.97 -13.77
C LEU A 11 -7.34 4.72 -12.89
N ILE A 12 -8.43 4.17 -12.35
CA ILE A 12 -8.38 2.93 -11.56
C ILE A 12 -7.98 1.74 -12.44
N VAL A 13 -8.53 1.60 -13.65
CA VAL A 13 -8.19 0.51 -14.57
C VAL A 13 -6.74 0.62 -15.01
N LEU A 14 -6.26 1.81 -15.37
CA LEU A 14 -4.85 2.05 -15.71
C LEU A 14 -3.93 1.76 -14.52
N PHE A 15 -4.34 2.13 -13.30
CA PHE A 15 -3.60 1.79 -12.08
C PHE A 15 -3.56 0.28 -11.85
N VAL A 16 -4.66 -0.45 -12.07
CA VAL A 16 -4.72 -1.91 -11.93
C VAL A 16 -3.88 -2.62 -13.00
N LEU A 17 -3.91 -2.15 -14.25
CA LEU A 17 -3.08 -2.70 -15.34
C LEU A 17 -1.59 -2.40 -15.10
N TRP A 18 -1.26 -1.20 -14.66
CA TRP A 18 0.09 -0.80 -14.25
C TRP A 18 0.59 -1.66 -13.09
N LEU A 19 -0.25 -1.90 -12.08
CA LEU A 19 0.04 -2.82 -10.99
C LEU A 19 0.33 -4.21 -11.58
N TRP A 20 -0.58 -4.78 -12.35
CA TRP A 20 -0.40 -6.13 -12.90
C TRP A 20 0.93 -6.33 -13.65
N GLY A 21 1.32 -5.38 -14.50
CA GLY A 21 2.62 -5.43 -15.20
C GLY A 21 3.82 -5.36 -14.26
N ASN A 22 3.72 -4.61 -13.17
CA ASN A 22 4.76 -4.52 -12.15
C ASN A 22 4.84 -5.73 -11.21
N LEU A 23 3.71 -6.39 -10.95
CA LEU A 23 3.64 -7.53 -10.05
C LEU A 23 4.03 -8.87 -10.71
N SER A 24 3.84 -8.99 -12.02
CA SER A 24 4.05 -10.23 -12.79
C SER A 24 5.51 -10.51 -13.16
N GLY A 25 6.45 -9.61 -12.81
CA GLY A 25 7.86 -9.74 -13.19
C GLY A 25 8.11 -9.62 -14.70
N LEU A 26 7.11 -9.13 -15.45
CA LEU A 26 7.21 -8.90 -16.88
C LEU A 26 8.25 -7.79 -17.17
N PRO A 27 9.02 -7.89 -18.26
CA PRO A 27 10.07 -6.91 -18.61
C PRO A 27 9.56 -5.48 -18.91
N TRP A 28 8.24 -5.26 -18.85
CA TRP A 28 7.53 -4.02 -19.14
C TRP A 28 6.81 -3.47 -17.90
N GLY A 29 7.03 -4.06 -16.71
CA GLY A 29 6.71 -3.41 -15.44
C GLY A 29 7.58 -2.18 -15.24
N ILE A 30 7.01 -1.07 -14.78
CA ILE A 30 7.79 0.15 -14.50
C ILE A 30 8.64 -0.10 -13.26
N PRO A 31 9.98 -0.18 -13.37
CA PRO A 31 10.84 -0.46 -12.23
C PRO A 31 10.57 0.55 -11.11
N CYS A 32 10.68 0.10 -9.86
CA CYS A 32 10.51 0.98 -8.71
C CYS A 32 11.57 2.10 -8.78
N LEU A 33 11.16 3.30 -9.23
CA LEU A 33 12.06 4.44 -9.36
C LEU A 33 12.75 4.75 -8.04
N PHE A 34 12.03 4.62 -6.92
CA PHE A 34 12.60 4.76 -5.59
C PHE A 34 13.78 3.80 -5.36
N HIS A 35 13.64 2.53 -5.72
CA HIS A 35 14.72 1.55 -5.60
C HIS A 35 15.87 1.86 -6.57
N GLN A 36 15.58 2.31 -7.80
CA GLN A 36 16.63 2.72 -8.74
C GLN A 36 17.45 3.91 -8.23
N PHE A 37 16.81 4.90 -7.60
CA PHE A 37 17.51 6.09 -7.10
C PHE A 37 18.18 5.89 -5.75
N THR A 38 17.59 5.08 -4.86
CA THR A 38 18.06 4.95 -3.46
C THR A 38 18.73 3.62 -3.16
N GLY A 39 18.56 2.60 -4.01
CA GLY A 39 18.92 1.22 -3.71
C GLY A 39 18.05 0.55 -2.64
N LEU A 40 17.09 1.26 -2.05
CA LEU A 40 16.26 0.75 -0.96
C LEU A 40 14.97 0.10 -1.47
N SER A 41 14.56 -0.97 -0.81
CA SER A 41 13.28 -1.64 -1.05
C SER A 41 12.13 -0.81 -0.49
N CYS A 42 11.27 -0.28 -1.36
CA CYS A 42 10.11 0.55 -0.99
C CYS A 42 8.93 -0.28 -0.44
N PRO A 43 8.37 0.04 0.75
CA PRO A 43 7.30 -0.75 1.37
C PRO A 43 6.03 -0.82 0.52
N ALA A 44 5.78 0.20 -0.31
CA ALA A 44 4.65 0.20 -1.24
C ALA A 44 4.76 -0.91 -2.30
N CYS A 45 5.94 -1.12 -2.89
CA CYS A 45 6.16 -2.20 -3.86
C CYS A 45 6.19 -3.59 -3.20
N GLY A 46 6.53 -3.67 -1.92
CA GLY A 46 6.40 -4.90 -1.11
C GLY A 46 4.93 -5.28 -0.89
N THR A 47 4.08 -4.31 -0.55
CA THR A 47 2.62 -4.49 -0.43
C THR A 47 1.99 -5.06 -1.70
N GLN A 48 2.42 -4.57 -2.87
CA GLN A 48 1.96 -5.09 -4.14
C GLN A 48 2.24 -6.59 -4.28
N ARG A 49 3.52 -7.00 -4.13
CA ARG A 49 3.92 -8.42 -4.18
C ARG A 49 3.21 -9.28 -3.14
N ALA A 50 3.02 -8.75 -1.94
CA ALA A 50 2.28 -9.42 -0.88
C ALA A 50 0.80 -9.66 -1.27
N LEU A 51 0.13 -8.65 -1.83
CA LEU A 51 -1.26 -8.80 -2.30
C LEU A 51 -1.38 -9.82 -3.42
N PHE A 52 -0.42 -9.85 -4.36
CA PHE A 52 -0.42 -10.87 -5.41
C PHE A 52 -0.21 -12.27 -4.87
N ALA A 53 0.72 -12.45 -3.93
CA ALA A 53 0.90 -13.73 -3.24
C ALA A 53 -0.40 -14.15 -2.51
N LEU A 54 -1.10 -13.23 -1.84
CA LEU A 54 -2.40 -13.52 -1.22
C LEU A 54 -3.45 -13.96 -2.23
N LEU A 55 -3.56 -13.26 -3.37
CA LEU A 55 -4.53 -13.59 -4.43
C LEU A 55 -4.27 -14.96 -5.07
N HIS A 56 -3.03 -15.44 -5.04
CA HIS A 56 -2.65 -16.77 -5.53
C HIS A 56 -2.64 -17.84 -4.43
N GLY A 57 -3.11 -17.53 -3.22
CA GLY A 57 -3.20 -18.51 -2.13
C GLY A 57 -1.89 -18.78 -1.40
N HIS A 58 -0.93 -17.85 -1.43
CA HIS A 58 0.37 -17.95 -0.76
C HIS A 58 0.50 -16.96 0.41
N PRO A 59 -0.20 -17.18 1.54
CA PRO A 59 -0.22 -16.24 2.66
C PRO A 59 1.13 -16.11 3.39
N PHE A 60 1.89 -17.20 3.51
CA PHE A 60 3.22 -17.15 4.14
C PHE A 60 4.22 -16.34 3.32
N THR A 61 4.17 -16.47 1.99
CA THR A 61 4.98 -15.67 1.06
C THR A 61 4.57 -14.20 1.11
N ALA A 62 3.26 -13.93 1.21
CA ALA A 62 2.76 -12.57 1.35
C ALA A 62 3.27 -11.88 2.62
N TRP A 63 3.32 -12.61 3.73
CA TRP A 63 3.86 -12.12 4.99
C TRP A 63 5.31 -11.66 4.81
N HIS A 64 6.14 -12.49 4.17
CA HIS A 64 7.55 -12.19 3.90
C HIS A 64 7.77 -10.92 3.06
N TYR A 65 6.84 -10.57 2.16
CA TYR A 65 7.01 -9.38 1.32
C TYR A 65 6.76 -8.05 2.04
N ASN A 66 5.95 -8.03 3.12
CA ASN A 66 5.74 -6.84 3.93
C ASN A 66 5.02 -7.14 5.26
N TYR A 67 5.76 -7.26 6.36
CA TYR A 67 5.18 -7.48 7.70
C TYR A 67 4.28 -6.33 8.19
N PHE A 68 4.41 -5.12 7.62
CA PHE A 68 3.56 -3.99 7.96
C PHE A 68 2.19 -4.03 7.28
N LEU A 69 2.02 -4.89 6.27
CA LEU A 69 0.78 -4.97 5.48
C LEU A 69 -0.48 -5.23 6.33
N PRO A 70 -0.52 -6.20 7.26
CA PRO A 70 -1.73 -6.49 8.03
C PRO A 70 -2.17 -5.29 8.87
N PHE A 71 -1.22 -4.57 9.47
CA PHE A 71 -1.51 -3.37 10.26
C PHE A 71 -2.09 -2.25 9.40
N ALA A 72 -1.53 -2.03 8.21
CA ALA A 72 -2.05 -1.05 7.26
C ALA A 72 -3.47 -1.40 6.81
N VAL A 73 -3.75 -2.67 6.51
CA VAL A 73 -5.08 -3.15 6.12
C VAL A 73 -6.08 -2.94 7.27
N LEU A 74 -5.73 -3.35 8.49
CA LEU A 74 -6.58 -3.18 9.68
C LEU A 74 -6.90 -1.70 9.94
N LEU A 75 -5.92 -0.81 9.83
CA LEU A 75 -6.12 0.63 9.98
C LEU A 75 -7.13 1.17 8.97
N VAL A 76 -6.99 0.82 7.69
CA VAL A 76 -7.91 1.26 6.63
C VAL A 76 -9.32 0.73 6.84
N VAL A 77 -9.47 -0.55 7.20
CA VAL A 77 -10.77 -1.17 7.50
C VAL A 77 -11.43 -0.50 8.71
N ALA A 78 -10.67 -0.27 9.79
CA ALA A 78 -11.16 0.41 10.98
C ALA A 78 -11.63 1.84 10.66
N LEU A 79 -10.83 2.61 9.91
CA LEU A 79 -11.21 3.96 9.49
C LEU A 79 -12.49 3.96 8.63
N ALA A 80 -12.62 3.02 7.68
CA ALA A 80 -13.81 2.89 6.87
C ALA A 80 -15.06 2.56 7.71
N PHE A 81 -14.93 1.67 8.69
CA PHE A 81 -16.01 1.33 9.62
C PHE A 81 -16.40 2.51 10.52
N LEU A 82 -15.41 3.19 11.12
CA LEU A 82 -15.64 4.35 11.99
C LEU A 82 -16.26 5.52 11.23
N SER A 83 -15.84 5.74 9.98
CA SER A 83 -16.42 6.73 9.07
C SER A 83 -17.90 6.46 8.81
N ARG A 84 -18.25 5.21 8.46
CA ARG A 84 -19.65 4.79 8.24
C ARG A 84 -20.51 4.94 9.48
N ARG A 85 -19.95 4.69 10.66
CA ARG A 85 -20.63 4.84 11.95
C ARG A 85 -20.67 6.29 12.45
N LYS A 86 -20.07 7.26 11.73
CA LYS A 86 -19.89 8.65 12.17
C LYS A 86 -19.29 8.76 13.58
N ASN A 87 -18.43 7.81 13.94
CA ASN A 87 -17.85 7.74 15.27
C ASN A 87 -16.87 8.91 15.47
N PRO A 88 -16.91 9.65 16.61
CA PRO A 88 -16.00 10.76 16.86
C PRO A 88 -14.52 10.38 16.76
N LEU A 89 -14.17 9.12 17.06
CA LEU A 89 -12.82 8.58 16.95
C LEU A 89 -12.24 8.71 15.54
N TYR A 90 -13.09 8.68 14.50
CA TYR A 90 -12.66 8.88 13.11
C TYR A 90 -11.91 10.22 12.96
N ARG A 91 -12.42 11.31 13.55
CA ARG A 91 -11.79 12.64 13.44
C ARG A 91 -10.40 12.68 14.10
N THR A 92 -10.24 11.99 15.23
CA THR A 92 -8.95 11.91 15.94
C THR A 92 -7.93 11.12 15.12
N LEU A 93 -8.32 9.96 14.59
CA LEU A 93 -7.44 9.09 13.80
C LEU A 93 -7.13 9.65 12.39
N THR A 94 -7.94 10.58 11.89
CA THR A 94 -7.67 11.31 10.64
C THR A 94 -7.18 12.75 10.88
N SER A 95 -6.77 13.08 12.10
CA SER A 95 -6.21 14.40 12.41
C SER A 95 -4.84 14.59 11.73
N PRO A 96 -4.40 15.84 11.49
CA PRO A 96 -3.06 16.09 10.94
C PRO A 96 -1.95 15.43 11.76
N THR A 97 -2.07 15.43 13.09
CA THR A 97 -1.14 14.77 14.00
C THR A 97 -1.11 13.25 13.78
N ALA A 98 -2.28 12.60 13.64
CA ALA A 98 -2.33 11.17 13.36
C ALA A 98 -1.68 10.83 12.00
N LEU A 99 -1.92 11.64 10.97
CA LEU A 99 -1.30 11.46 9.66
C LEU A 99 0.23 11.61 9.71
N ILE A 100 0.74 12.59 10.47
CA ILE A 100 2.18 12.76 10.70
C ILE A 100 2.75 11.52 11.41
N ILE A 101 2.07 11.03 12.45
CA ILE A 101 2.48 9.82 13.17
C ILE A 101 2.52 8.62 12.22
N TYR A 102 1.49 8.40 11.39
CA TYR A 102 1.50 7.32 10.39
C TYR A 102 2.65 7.46 9.38
N GLY A 103 2.94 8.69 8.95
CA GLY A 103 4.10 8.99 8.10
C GLY A 103 5.42 8.62 8.76
N CYS A 104 5.62 9.03 10.02
CA CYS A 104 6.81 8.66 10.80
C CYS A 104 6.94 7.15 10.99
N ILE A 105 5.85 6.45 11.31
CA ILE A 105 5.84 4.98 11.42
C ILE A 105 6.23 4.34 10.08
N MET A 106 5.71 4.84 8.97
CA MET A 106 6.02 4.32 7.63
C MET A 106 7.48 4.56 7.23
N LEU A 107 8.06 5.71 7.62
CA LEU A 107 9.49 6.00 7.44
C LEU A 107 10.37 5.12 8.32
N ILE A 108 10.01 4.92 9.59
CA ILE A 108 10.72 3.98 10.47
C ILE A 108 10.67 2.58 9.88
N TRP A 109 9.50 2.13 9.42
CA TRP A 109 9.34 0.83 8.78
C TRP A 109 10.20 0.71 7.52
N LEU A 110 10.26 1.74 6.69
CA LEU A 110 11.13 1.80 5.51
C LEU A 110 12.61 1.55 5.90
N VAL A 111 13.09 2.17 6.99
CA VAL A 111 14.46 1.94 7.45
C VAL A 111 14.63 0.53 7.98
N VAL A 112 13.77 0.12 8.92
CA VAL A 112 13.81 -1.19 9.59
C VAL A 112 13.82 -2.33 8.56
N ARG A 113 12.89 -2.33 7.60
CA ARG A 113 12.81 -3.42 6.61
C ARG A 113 14.07 -3.54 5.76
N ASN A 114 14.71 -2.42 5.43
CA ASN A 114 15.91 -2.41 4.60
C ASN A 114 17.14 -2.87 5.40
N LEU A 115 17.17 -2.62 6.71
CA LEU A 115 18.20 -3.19 7.60
C LEU A 115 18.07 -4.71 7.74
N TYR A 116 16.84 -5.23 7.79
CA TYR A 116 16.59 -6.67 7.95
C TYR A 116 16.47 -7.44 6.62
N GLY A 117 16.60 -6.78 5.47
CA GLY A 117 16.50 -7.42 4.16
C GLY A 117 15.10 -7.95 3.82
N VAL A 118 14.05 -7.32 4.36
CA VAL A 118 12.63 -7.65 4.15
C VAL A 118 12.00 -6.71 3.13
#